data_AF-A0A9P3FGY9-F1
#
_entry.id   AF-A0A9P3FGY9-F1
#
_cell.length_a   1.000
_cell.length_b   1.000
_cell.length_c   1.000
_cell.angle_alpha   90.00
_cell.angle_beta   90.00
_cell.angle_gamma   90.00
#
_symmetry.space_group_name_H-M   'P 1'
#
loop_
_entity.id
_entity.type
_entity.pdbx_description
1 polymer ?
#
loop_
_entity_poly.entity_id
_entity_poly.type
_entity_poly.pdbx_seq_one_letter_code
_entity_poly.pdbx_strand_id
1 'polypeptide(L)'
;MLGNVGQLDSMNVGGSVIEQDMESRTADGLTAIELAVLFERPESVRWLIDHGATADIVSLWDLGWKDQAKQLIEQQPQIVNRKAGQNGATALHIAVQRNDEELADSVLRSMAVDHSITDDTFESSVSGWASFLGRTRMLEVLERSSSRGLHQVEK
;
A
#
# COMPACT_ATOMS: atom_id res chain seq x y z
N MET A 1 51.26 5.64 -13.58
CA MET A 1 50.66 5.96 -14.90
C MET A 1 49.26 6.46 -14.64
N LEU A 2 49.03 7.76 -14.86
CA LEU A 2 47.73 8.40 -14.67
C LEU A 2 46.81 7.94 -15.82
N GLY A 3 45.78 7.16 -15.48
CA GLY A 3 44.75 6.71 -16.41
C GLY A 3 43.87 7.88 -16.84
N ASN A 4 43.77 8.05 -18.14
CA ASN A 4 43.19 9.17 -18.87
C ASN A 4 41.67 9.31 -18.63
N VAL A 5 41.20 10.50 -18.24
CA VAL A 5 39.77 10.84 -17.97
C VAL A 5 38.99 11.11 -19.28
N GLY A 6 39.52 10.67 -20.43
CA GLY A 6 38.97 10.97 -21.76
C GLY A 6 37.98 9.94 -22.32
N GLN A 7 37.40 9.07 -21.49
CA GLN A 7 36.59 7.93 -21.96
C GLN A 7 35.18 7.86 -21.37
N LEU A 8 34.60 9.01 -21.00
CA LEU A 8 33.21 9.11 -20.54
C LEU A 8 32.23 9.61 -21.63
N ASP A 9 32.73 10.05 -22.80
CA ASP A 9 31.91 10.66 -23.86
C ASP A 9 31.23 9.68 -24.84
N SER A 10 31.18 8.37 -24.53
CA SER A 10 30.60 7.39 -25.48
C SER A 10 29.76 6.27 -24.87
N MET A 11 29.27 6.41 -23.62
CA MET A 11 28.17 5.55 -23.19
C MET A 11 26.84 6.11 -23.71
N ASN A 12 26.59 5.74 -24.96
CA ASN A 12 25.32 5.69 -25.67
C ASN A 12 24.09 5.81 -24.74
N VAL A 13 23.50 7.01 -24.69
CA VAL A 13 22.17 7.35 -24.13
C VAL A 13 21.05 6.81 -25.05
N GLY A 14 21.23 5.59 -25.55
CA GLY A 14 20.44 5.01 -26.64
C GLY A 14 20.31 3.49 -26.52
N GLY A 15 20.33 2.98 -25.29
CA GLY A 15 19.91 1.62 -25.00
C GLY A 15 18.47 1.65 -24.52
N SER A 16 17.58 1.00 -25.29
CA SER A 16 16.24 0.51 -24.89
C SER A 16 15.97 0.70 -23.40
N VAL A 17 15.02 1.57 -23.07
CA VAL A 17 14.37 1.57 -21.76
C VAL A 17 13.93 0.13 -21.54
N ILE A 18 14.73 -0.61 -20.77
CA ILE A 18 14.29 -1.83 -20.11
C ILE A 18 12.93 -1.44 -19.56
N GLU A 19 11.87 -2.13 -19.98
CA GLU A 19 10.56 -2.00 -19.34
C GLU A 19 10.82 -2.19 -17.85
N GLN A 20 10.96 -1.08 -17.12
CA GLN A 20 11.36 -1.13 -15.73
C GLN A 20 10.13 -1.60 -15.00
N ASP A 21 10.14 -2.88 -14.61
CA ASP A 21 9.13 -3.44 -13.74
C ASP A 21 9.22 -2.74 -12.38
N MET A 22 8.47 -1.65 -12.27
CA MET A 22 8.45 -0.77 -11.11
C MET A 22 7.70 -1.38 -9.93
N GLU A 23 6.98 -2.47 -10.17
CA GLU A 23 6.24 -3.25 -9.20
C GLU A 23 7.05 -4.47 -8.71
N SER A 24 8.27 -4.64 -9.21
CA SER A 24 9.20 -5.66 -8.73
C SER A 24 9.46 -5.50 -7.23
N ARG A 25 9.52 -6.62 -6.52
CA ARG A 25 9.70 -6.67 -5.07
C ARG A 25 11.12 -7.08 -4.72
N THR A 26 11.68 -6.49 -3.67
CA THR A 26 12.95 -6.90 -3.07
C THR A 26 12.84 -8.30 -2.46
N ALA A 27 13.98 -8.85 -2.02
CA ALA A 27 14.02 -10.09 -1.24
C ALA A 27 13.16 -10.02 0.04
N ASP A 28 13.00 -8.82 0.58
CA ASP A 28 12.16 -8.56 1.76
C ASP A 28 10.69 -8.25 1.40
N GLY A 29 10.31 -8.40 0.13
CA GLY A 29 8.93 -8.23 -0.34
C GLY A 29 8.50 -6.79 -0.61
N LEU A 30 9.42 -5.81 -0.59
CA LEU A 30 9.09 -4.39 -0.76
C LEU A 30 9.24 -3.90 -2.21
N THR A 31 8.34 -3.05 -2.66
CA THR A 31 8.45 -2.32 -3.94
C THR A 31 9.42 -1.13 -3.83
N ALA A 32 9.78 -0.54 -4.98
CA ALA A 32 10.60 0.66 -5.01
C ALA A 32 9.95 1.85 -4.28
N ILE A 33 8.62 2.00 -4.38
CA ILE A 33 7.88 3.04 -3.63
C ILE A 33 7.96 2.78 -2.13
N GLU A 34 7.68 1.55 -1.69
CA GLU A 34 7.67 1.22 -0.25
C GLU A 34 9.04 1.46 0.39
N LEU A 35 10.14 1.19 -0.33
CA LEU A 35 11.49 1.56 0.11
C LEU A 35 11.66 3.08 0.21
N ALA A 36 11.22 3.84 -0.79
CA ALA A 36 11.33 5.29 -0.76
C ALA A 36 10.51 5.92 0.37
N VAL A 37 9.34 5.36 0.69
CA VAL A 37 8.53 5.73 1.87
C VAL A 37 9.26 5.39 3.16
N LEU A 38 9.80 4.16 3.29
CA LEU A 38 10.54 3.72 4.47
C LEU A 38 11.74 4.63 4.79
N PHE A 39 12.39 5.19 3.76
CA PHE A 39 13.51 6.13 3.91
C PHE A 39 13.09 7.61 3.89
N GLU A 40 11.79 7.90 3.98
CA GLU A 40 11.22 9.25 4.02
C GLU A 40 11.67 10.13 2.84
N ARG A 41 11.59 9.59 1.62
CA ARG A 41 12.00 10.26 0.35
C ARG A 41 10.78 10.60 -0.52
N PRO A 42 9.97 11.61 -0.17
CA PRO A 42 8.77 11.96 -0.92
C PRO A 42 9.05 12.36 -2.37
N GLU A 43 10.19 12.98 -2.66
CA GLU A 43 10.59 13.34 -4.04
C GLU A 43 10.86 12.10 -4.88
N SER A 44 11.49 11.09 -4.30
CA SER A 44 11.70 9.80 -4.97
C SER A 44 10.38 9.10 -5.24
N VAL A 45 9.44 9.11 -4.28
CA VAL A 45 8.11 8.55 -4.48
C VAL A 45 7.38 9.26 -5.62
N ARG A 46 7.44 10.59 -5.67
CA ARG A 46 6.84 11.37 -6.76
C ARG A 46 7.46 11.02 -8.11
N TRP A 47 8.79 10.95 -8.18
CA TRP A 47 9.50 10.56 -9.38
C TRP A 47 9.08 9.15 -9.85
N LEU A 48 8.98 8.19 -8.93
CA LEU A 48 8.55 6.82 -9.25
C LEU A 48 7.13 6.80 -9.81
N ILE A 49 6.19 7.53 -9.20
CA ILE A 49 4.80 7.65 -9.69
C ILE A 49 4.77 8.29 -11.08
N ASP A 50 5.54 9.35 -11.31
CA ASP A 50 5.64 10.02 -12.62
C ASP A 50 6.20 9.09 -13.72
N HIS A 51 6.88 8.01 -13.33
CA HIS A 51 7.42 6.98 -14.23
C HIS A 51 6.60 5.68 -14.21
N GLY A 52 5.37 5.71 -13.69
CA GLY A 52 4.41 4.61 -13.79
C GLY A 52 4.36 3.64 -12.62
N ALA A 53 5.10 3.91 -11.53
CA ALA A 53 4.96 3.17 -10.29
C ALA A 53 3.58 3.39 -9.66
N THR A 54 2.99 2.36 -9.07
CA THR A 54 1.71 2.45 -8.36
C THR A 54 1.95 2.51 -6.85
N ALA A 55 1.58 3.64 -6.23
CA ALA A 55 1.59 3.73 -4.77
C ALA A 55 0.37 3.00 -4.18
N ASP A 56 0.58 2.29 -3.08
CA ASP A 56 -0.51 1.76 -2.26
C ASP A 56 -1.05 2.82 -1.28
N ILE A 57 -2.20 2.51 -0.66
CA ILE A 57 -2.89 3.41 0.26
C ILE A 57 -2.01 3.78 1.46
N VAL A 58 -1.28 2.81 2.03
CA VAL A 58 -0.47 3.01 3.24
C VAL A 58 0.75 3.87 2.91
N SER A 59 1.41 3.62 1.78
CA SER A 59 2.51 4.45 1.28
C SER A 59 2.11 5.92 1.15
N LEU A 60 0.97 6.22 0.54
CA LEU A 60 0.45 7.59 0.44
C LEU A 60 0.09 8.17 1.80
N TRP A 61 -0.48 7.36 2.69
CA TRP A 61 -0.87 7.77 4.03
C TRP A 61 0.34 8.16 4.88
N ASP A 62 1.42 7.38 4.82
CA ASP A 62 2.64 7.56 5.61
C ASP A 62 3.44 8.81 5.19
N LEU A 63 3.32 9.21 3.92
CA LEU A 63 3.87 10.49 3.42
C LEU A 63 3.01 11.71 3.79
N GLY A 64 1.86 11.50 4.46
CA GLY A 64 0.89 12.56 4.74
C GLY A 64 0.03 12.95 3.54
N TRP A 65 0.10 12.22 2.42
CA TRP A 65 -0.66 12.48 1.19
C TRP A 65 -2.08 11.88 1.27
N LYS A 66 -2.77 12.12 2.39
CA LYS A 66 -4.06 11.50 2.73
C LYS A 66 -5.15 11.76 1.69
N ASP A 67 -5.18 12.96 1.10
CA ASP A 67 -6.15 13.30 0.06
C ASP A 67 -5.91 12.50 -1.23
N GLN A 68 -4.64 12.24 -1.58
CA GLN A 68 -4.30 11.38 -2.71
C GLN A 68 -4.68 9.92 -2.42
N ALA A 69 -4.51 9.45 -1.18
CA ALA A 69 -4.95 8.12 -0.78
C ALA A 69 -6.47 7.96 -0.88
N LYS A 70 -7.24 8.97 -0.43
CA LYS A 70 -8.70 8.98 -0.54
C LYS A 70 -9.15 9.01 -2.01
N GLN A 71 -8.54 9.87 -2.83
CA GLN A 71 -8.81 9.93 -4.26
C GLN A 71 -8.50 8.59 -4.96
N LEU A 72 -7.42 7.91 -4.56
CA LEU A 72 -7.07 6.60 -5.08
C LEU A 72 -8.16 5.55 -4.77
N ILE A 73 -8.69 5.54 -3.55
CA ILE A 73 -9.80 4.66 -3.15
C ILE A 73 -11.06 4.99 -3.97
N GLU A 74 -11.38 6.27 -4.19
CA GLU A 74 -12.55 6.68 -4.96
C GLU A 74 -12.45 6.27 -6.44
N GLN A 75 -11.27 6.44 -7.05
CA GLN A 75 -11.04 6.09 -8.45
C GLN A 75 -10.93 4.58 -8.68
N GLN A 76 -10.38 3.86 -7.70
CA GLN A 76 -10.13 2.42 -7.77
C GLN A 76 -10.59 1.72 -6.49
N PRO A 77 -11.91 1.52 -6.27
CA PRO A 77 -12.42 1.01 -5.00
C PRO A 77 -11.82 -0.32 -4.54
N GLN A 78 -11.43 -1.19 -5.49
CA GLN A 78 -10.82 -2.50 -5.22
C GLN A 78 -9.41 -2.41 -4.61
N ILE A 79 -8.74 -1.25 -4.70
CA ILE A 79 -7.38 -1.09 -4.17
C ILE A 79 -7.29 -1.24 -2.65
N VAL A 80 -8.42 -1.08 -1.94
CA VAL A 80 -8.52 -1.32 -0.49
C VAL A 80 -8.16 -2.75 -0.07
N ASN A 81 -8.28 -3.70 -1.00
CA ASN A 81 -7.98 -5.11 -0.80
C ASN A 81 -6.54 -5.49 -1.20
N ARG A 82 -5.77 -4.56 -1.77
CA ARG A 82 -4.40 -4.82 -2.21
C ARG A 82 -3.51 -5.09 -1.00
N LYS A 83 -2.79 -6.21 -1.05
CA LYS A 83 -1.77 -6.58 -0.06
C LYS A 83 -0.46 -5.86 -0.37
N ALA A 84 0.12 -5.22 0.63
CA ALA A 84 1.33 -4.42 0.54
C ALA A 84 2.27 -4.70 1.71
N GLY A 85 3.52 -4.28 1.56
CA GLY A 85 4.58 -4.49 2.53
C GLY A 85 5.02 -5.95 2.68
N GLN A 86 5.92 -6.16 3.64
CA GLN A 86 6.59 -7.45 3.89
C GLN A 86 5.64 -8.54 4.36
N ASN A 87 4.60 -8.16 5.12
CA ASN A 87 3.66 -9.10 5.70
C ASN A 87 2.48 -9.42 4.75
N GLY A 88 2.45 -8.80 3.56
CA GLY A 88 1.29 -8.85 2.68
C GLY A 88 0.03 -8.40 3.41
N ALA A 89 0.05 -7.26 4.07
CA ALA A 89 -1.11 -6.77 4.81
C ALA A 89 -1.95 -5.86 3.91
N THR A 90 -3.27 -5.84 4.08
CA THR A 90 -4.10 -4.78 3.46
C THR A 90 -4.01 -3.50 4.26
N ALA A 91 -4.42 -2.37 3.67
CA ALA A 91 -4.46 -1.08 4.37
C ALA A 91 -5.28 -1.14 5.68
N LEU A 92 -6.33 -1.96 5.72
CA LEU A 92 -7.17 -2.11 6.91
C LEU A 92 -6.46 -2.89 8.04
N HIS A 93 -5.61 -3.87 7.72
CA HIS A 93 -4.76 -4.54 8.71
C HIS A 93 -3.78 -3.55 9.35
N ILE A 94 -3.16 -2.69 8.54
CA ILE A 94 -2.24 -1.66 9.01
C ILE A 94 -2.95 -0.63 9.89
N ALA A 95 -4.16 -0.20 9.50
CA ALA A 95 -4.99 0.67 10.33
C ALA A 95 -5.24 0.06 11.72
N VAL A 96 -5.60 -1.24 11.77
CA VAL A 96 -5.81 -1.98 13.03
C VAL A 96 -4.55 -2.06 13.88
N GLN A 97 -3.42 -2.39 13.26
CA GLN A 97 -2.13 -2.47 13.96
C GLN A 97 -1.81 -1.16 14.67
N ARG A 98 -1.96 -0.05 13.94
CA ARG A 98 -1.64 1.31 14.40
C ARG A 98 -2.73 1.94 15.27
N ASN A 99 -3.89 1.28 15.40
CA ASN A 99 -5.10 1.87 15.97
C ASN A 99 -5.47 3.21 15.30
N ASP A 100 -5.24 3.31 13.99
CA ASP A 100 -5.51 4.49 13.17
C ASP A 100 -6.97 4.44 12.68
N GLU A 101 -7.85 5.05 13.48
CA GLU A 101 -9.27 5.13 13.15
C GLU A 101 -9.54 5.94 11.88
N GLU A 102 -8.71 6.94 11.55
CA GLU A 102 -8.91 7.78 10.36
C GLU A 102 -8.60 7.00 9.08
N LEU A 103 -7.52 6.21 9.07
CA LEU A 103 -7.20 5.31 7.96
C LEU A 103 -8.28 4.24 7.84
N ALA A 104 -8.69 3.63 8.96
CA ALA A 104 -9.74 2.62 8.96
C ALA A 104 -11.05 3.17 8.38
N ASP A 105 -11.50 4.34 8.84
CA ASP A 105 -12.71 4.98 8.34
C ASP A 105 -12.60 5.33 6.85
N SER A 106 -11.42 5.75 6.39
CA SER A 106 -11.20 6.07 4.97
C SER A 106 -11.29 4.85 4.08
N VAL A 107 -10.76 3.72 4.53
CA VAL A 107 -10.85 2.44 3.82
C VAL A 107 -12.26 1.86 3.87
N LEU A 108 -12.89 1.85 5.05
CA LEU A 108 -14.23 1.27 5.28
C LEU A 108 -15.37 2.04 4.62
N ARG A 109 -15.13 3.26 4.12
CA ARG A 109 -16.07 3.97 3.26
C ARG A 109 -16.26 3.28 1.90
N SER A 110 -15.27 2.51 1.43
CA SER A 110 -15.39 1.73 0.20
C SER A 110 -16.27 0.50 0.43
N MET A 111 -17.26 0.29 -0.44
CA MET A 111 -18.07 -0.93 -0.43
C MET A 111 -17.31 -2.16 -0.95
N ALA A 112 -16.12 -1.97 -1.52
CA ALA A 112 -15.31 -3.05 -2.06
C ALA A 112 -14.50 -3.80 -0.98
N VAL A 113 -14.49 -3.34 0.27
CA VAL A 113 -13.69 -3.95 1.34
C VAL A 113 -14.09 -5.43 1.55
N ASP A 114 -13.10 -6.30 1.40
CA ASP A 114 -13.22 -7.72 1.70
C ASP A 114 -12.61 -8.03 3.07
N HIS A 115 -13.47 -8.34 4.03
CA HIS A 115 -13.09 -8.67 5.41
C HIS A 115 -12.49 -10.08 5.56
N SER A 116 -12.54 -10.92 4.51
CA SER A 116 -12.02 -12.29 4.54
C SER A 116 -10.53 -12.39 4.22
N ILE A 117 -9.94 -11.32 3.66
CA ILE A 117 -8.52 -11.29 3.32
C ILE A 117 -7.68 -11.45 4.59
N THR A 118 -6.69 -12.33 4.51
CA THR A 118 -5.71 -12.58 5.56
C THR A 118 -4.33 -12.03 5.15
N ASP A 119 -3.50 -11.72 6.15
CA ASP A 119 -2.09 -11.40 5.92
C ASP A 119 -1.29 -12.63 5.48
N ASP A 120 -0.13 -12.44 4.85
CA ASP A 120 0.72 -13.54 4.35
C ASP A 120 1.57 -14.20 5.46
N THR A 121 1.71 -13.57 6.62
CA THR A 121 2.64 -14.04 7.68
C THR A 121 1.97 -15.00 8.66
N PHE A 122 0.76 -14.66 9.11
CA PHE A 122 0.04 -15.40 10.15
C PHE A 122 -1.30 -15.95 9.64
N GLU A 123 -1.63 -15.73 8.36
CA GLU A 123 -2.93 -16.08 7.78
C GLU A 123 -4.10 -15.53 8.62
N SER A 124 -3.90 -14.35 9.25
CA SER A 124 -4.88 -13.77 10.15
C SER A 124 -5.66 -12.69 9.43
N SER A 125 -6.98 -12.66 9.66
CA SER A 125 -7.85 -11.62 9.12
C SER A 125 -7.72 -10.33 9.94
N VAL A 126 -8.28 -9.25 9.41
CA VAL A 126 -8.25 -7.94 10.07
C VAL A 126 -8.96 -7.93 11.44
N SER A 127 -10.03 -8.73 11.60
CA SER A 127 -10.68 -8.93 12.90
C SER A 127 -9.82 -9.77 13.85
N GLY A 128 -9.06 -10.73 13.31
CA GLY A 128 -8.06 -11.50 14.07
C GLY A 128 -6.98 -10.59 14.66
N TRP A 129 -6.43 -9.68 13.85
CA TRP A 129 -5.50 -8.64 14.31
C TRP A 129 -6.12 -7.76 15.39
N ALA A 130 -7.35 -7.29 15.18
CA ALA A 130 -8.03 -6.41 16.14
C ALA A 130 -8.26 -7.11 17.49
N SER A 131 -8.66 -8.39 17.46
CA SER A 131 -8.82 -9.20 18.67
C SER A 131 -7.50 -9.43 19.38
N PHE A 132 -6.46 -9.86 18.64
CA PHE A 132 -5.15 -10.18 19.21
C PHE A 132 -4.48 -8.96 19.84
N LEU A 133 -4.59 -7.80 19.20
CA LEU A 133 -4.02 -6.53 19.66
C LEU A 133 -4.91 -5.80 20.69
N GLY A 134 -6.07 -6.36 21.06
CA GLY A 134 -7.00 -5.74 22.01
C GLY A 134 -7.64 -4.44 21.50
N ARG A 135 -7.79 -4.28 20.18
CA ARG A 135 -8.42 -3.10 19.55
C ARG A 135 -9.95 -3.23 19.55
N THR A 136 -10.55 -3.29 20.75
CA THR A 136 -12.00 -3.54 20.92
C THR A 136 -12.85 -2.57 20.09
N ARG A 137 -12.52 -1.28 20.08
CA ARG A 137 -13.27 -0.28 19.32
C ARG A 137 -13.22 -0.54 17.81
N MET A 138 -12.04 -0.89 17.28
CA MET A 138 -11.90 -1.21 15.87
C MET A 138 -12.60 -2.52 15.51
N LEU A 139 -12.54 -3.53 16.38
CA LEU A 139 -13.27 -4.78 16.20
C LEU A 139 -14.78 -4.52 16.05
N GLU A 140 -15.37 -3.70 16.92
CA GLU A 140 -16.79 -3.31 16.80
C GLU A 140 -17.09 -2.61 15.47
N VAL A 141 -16.19 -1.73 15.01
CA VAL A 141 -16.36 -1.01 13.74
C VAL A 141 -16.33 -1.99 12.55
N LEU A 142 -15.41 -2.95 12.56
CA LEU A 142 -15.27 -4.00 11.54
C LEU A 142 -16.48 -4.93 11.50
N GLU A 143 -17.00 -5.35 12.66
CA GLU A 143 -18.21 -6.18 12.73
C GLU A 143 -19.45 -5.44 12.17
N ARG A 144 -19.57 -4.15 12.49
CA ARG A 144 -20.65 -3.30 11.96
C ARG A 144 -20.52 -3.03 10.46
N SER A 145 -19.31 -2.92 9.91
CA SER A 145 -19.12 -2.74 8.46
C SER A 145 -19.38 -4.05 7.70
N SER A 146 -18.91 -5.19 8.21
CA SER A 146 -19.14 -6.50 7.62
C SER A 146 -20.64 -6.86 7.57
N SER A 147 -21.38 -6.62 8.65
CA SER A 147 -22.83 -6.89 8.73
C SER A 147 -23.67 -6.04 7.76
N ARG A 148 -23.19 -4.84 7.39
CA ARG A 148 -23.85 -3.97 6.41
C ARG A 148 -23.74 -4.49 4.98
N GLY A 149 -22.64 -5.17 4.63
CA GLY A 149 -22.46 -5.79 3.32
C GLY A 149 -23.39 -6.98 3.09
N LEU A 150 -23.72 -7.74 4.15
CA LEU A 150 -24.55 -8.95 4.05
C LEU A 150 -26.04 -8.69 3.85
N HIS A 151 -26.58 -7.55 4.31
CA HIS A 151 -28.02 -7.24 4.24
C HIS A 151 -28.50 -6.70 2.88
N GLN A 152 -27.62 -6.51 1.89
CA GLN A 152 -27.98 -5.94 0.58
C GLN A 152 -27.83 -6.91 -0.60
N VAL A 153 -27.42 -8.16 -0.37
CA VAL A 153 -27.30 -9.17 -1.45
C VAL A 153 -28.65 -9.88 -1.72
N GLU A 154 -29.68 -9.65 -0.91
CA GLU A 154 -31.00 -10.32 -1.00
C GLU A 154 -32.15 -9.46 -1.59
N LYS A 155 -31.88 -8.44 -2.41
CA LYS A 155 -32.93 -7.71 -3.15
C LYS A 155 -32.58 -7.53 -4.62
#